data_AF-A0A916DMG3-F1
#
_entry.id   AF-A0A916DMG3-F1
#
_cell.length_a   1.000
_cell.length_b   1.000
_cell.length_c   1.000
_cell.angle_alpha   90.00
_cell.angle_beta   90.00
_cell.angle_gamma   90.00
#
_symmetry.space_group_name_H-M   'P 1'
#
loop_
_entity.id
_entity.type
_entity.pdbx_description
1 polymer ?
#
loop_
_entity_poly.entity_id
_entity_poly.type
_entity_poly.pdbx_seq_one_letter_code
_entity_poly.pdbx_strand_id
1 'polypeptide(L)'
;MKRTTLAIALVFLSSCAREYVFEEPAAETKKERPFWWVLQKKETGAAELHYEDKWYSYDAEFDYIRPGEDVMKNIIYGQCPIDSAEYKVTDKESGEVLRMETFSQIPCDPCHRR
;
A
#
# COMPACT_ATOMS: atom_id res chain seq x y z
N MET A 1 -8.25 -8.71 66.98
CA MET A 1 -7.19 -8.52 65.96
C MET A 1 -7.42 -9.53 64.82
N LYS A 2 -7.20 -9.11 63.57
CA LYS A 2 -7.03 -9.93 62.34
C LYS A 2 -8.28 -10.57 61.71
N ARG A 3 -9.23 -9.78 61.18
CA ARG A 3 -10.16 -10.28 60.11
C ARG A 3 -10.53 -9.26 59.01
N THR A 4 -9.97 -8.06 59.04
CA THR A 4 -10.32 -6.98 58.08
C THR A 4 -9.38 -6.87 56.88
N THR A 5 -8.35 -7.71 56.77
CA THR A 5 -7.32 -7.57 55.71
C THR A 5 -7.61 -8.30 54.40
N LEU A 6 -8.68 -9.08 54.28
CA LEU A 6 -8.94 -9.86 53.05
C LEU A 6 -9.77 -9.12 51.99
N ALA A 7 -10.44 -8.02 52.33
CA ALA A 7 -11.37 -7.33 51.42
C ALA A 7 -10.67 -6.34 50.46
N ILE A 8 -9.47 -5.86 50.79
CA ILE A 8 -8.76 -4.85 49.98
C ILE A 8 -8.01 -5.51 48.80
N ALA A 9 -7.65 -6.79 48.91
CA ALA A 9 -6.95 -7.50 47.83
C ALA A 9 -7.84 -7.82 46.62
N LEU A 10 -9.17 -7.87 46.78
CA LEU A 10 -10.09 -8.16 45.68
C LEU A 10 -10.35 -6.96 44.76
N VAL A 11 -10.13 -5.73 45.23
CA VAL A 11 -10.39 -4.51 44.44
C VAL A 11 -9.27 -4.24 43.42
N PHE A 12 -8.08 -4.81 43.60
CA PHE A 12 -6.97 -4.66 42.66
C PHE A 12 -7.02 -5.61 41.46
N LEU A 13 -7.85 -6.66 41.48
CA LEU A 13 -7.98 -7.60 40.35
C LEU A 13 -8.94 -7.11 39.25
N SER A 14 -9.75 -6.09 39.49
CA SER A 14 -10.70 -5.56 38.50
C SER A 14 -10.15 -4.44 37.61
N SER A 15 -8.93 -3.93 37.87
CA SER A 15 -8.32 -2.87 37.04
C SER A 15 -7.59 -3.39 35.79
N CYS A 16 -7.66 -4.69 35.49
CA CYS A 16 -7.11 -5.28 34.27
C CYS A 16 -8.19 -5.90 33.37
N ALA A 17 -9.46 -5.47 33.51
CA ALA A 17 -10.40 -5.61 32.41
C ALA A 17 -10.01 -4.58 31.35
N ARG A 18 -8.96 -4.90 30.59
CA ARG A 18 -8.62 -4.22 29.35
C ARG A 18 -9.83 -4.41 28.46
N GLU A 19 -10.69 -3.39 28.42
CA GLU A 19 -11.75 -3.28 27.45
C GLU A 19 -11.06 -3.37 26.09
N TYR A 20 -11.08 -4.57 25.52
CA TYR A 20 -10.92 -4.77 24.10
C TYR A 20 -12.17 -4.12 23.51
N VAL A 21 -12.10 -2.80 23.36
CA VAL A 21 -12.93 -2.07 22.43
C VAL A 21 -12.59 -2.71 21.10
N PHE A 22 -13.44 -3.65 20.66
CA PHE A 22 -13.51 -4.01 19.26
C PHE A 22 -13.84 -2.69 18.57
N GLU A 23 -12.81 -1.98 18.09
CA GLU A 23 -13.01 -0.92 17.12
C GLU A 23 -13.84 -1.55 16.01
N GLU A 24 -15.07 -1.06 15.84
CA GLU A 24 -15.86 -1.43 14.68
C GLU A 24 -14.95 -1.23 13.46
N PRO A 25 -14.87 -2.22 12.54
CA PRO A 25 -13.97 -2.13 11.40
C PRO A 25 -14.23 -0.78 10.73
N ALA A 26 -13.21 0.08 10.77
CA ALA A 26 -13.36 1.47 10.38
C ALA A 26 -14.09 1.53 9.04
N ALA A 27 -15.17 2.32 8.99
CA ALA A 27 -15.97 2.47 7.78
C ALA A 27 -15.04 2.73 6.59
N GLU A 28 -15.20 1.94 5.54
CA GLU A 28 -14.31 1.99 4.38
C GLU A 28 -14.36 3.41 3.78
N THR A 29 -13.25 4.14 3.85
CA THR A 29 -13.18 5.53 3.38
C THR A 29 -12.73 5.57 1.93
N LYS A 30 -13.41 6.40 1.11
CA LYS A 30 -13.04 6.65 -0.29
C LYS A 30 -11.66 7.31 -0.32
N LYS A 31 -10.62 6.52 -0.58
CA LYS A 31 -9.23 6.95 -0.53
C LYS A 31 -8.40 6.23 -1.59
N GLU A 32 -7.60 6.99 -2.33
CA GLU A 32 -6.68 6.45 -3.32
C GLU A 32 -5.63 5.53 -2.68
N ARG A 33 -5.30 4.45 -3.39
CA ARG A 33 -4.19 3.59 -3.03
C ARG A 33 -2.87 4.23 -3.46
N PRO A 34 -1.81 4.14 -2.64
CA PRO A 34 -0.51 4.65 -3.03
C PRO A 34 0.05 3.85 -4.22
N PHE A 35 0.78 4.52 -5.10
CA PHE A 35 1.28 3.90 -6.35
C PHE A 35 2.05 2.60 -6.12
N TRP A 36 2.94 2.55 -5.12
CA TRP A 36 3.69 1.32 -4.79
C TRP A 36 2.79 0.12 -4.45
N TRP A 37 1.60 0.35 -3.91
CA TRP A 37 0.63 -0.70 -3.59
C TRP A 37 -0.08 -1.16 -4.86
N VAL A 38 -0.44 -0.21 -5.73
CA VAL A 38 -1.03 -0.48 -7.04
C VAL A 38 -0.07 -1.31 -7.91
N LEU A 39 1.23 -0.98 -7.90
CA LEU A 39 2.27 -1.74 -8.61
C LEU A 39 2.31 -3.23 -8.25
N GLN A 40 1.85 -3.63 -7.07
CA GLN A 40 1.75 -5.05 -6.69
C GLN A 40 0.68 -5.83 -7.48
N LYS A 41 -0.18 -5.13 -8.23
CA LYS A 41 -1.22 -5.71 -9.09
C LYS A 41 -0.75 -5.93 -10.52
N LYS A 42 0.45 -5.48 -10.86
CA LYS A 42 1.03 -5.62 -12.19
C LYS A 42 1.33 -7.08 -12.48
N GLU A 43 0.94 -7.54 -13.67
CA GLU A 43 1.39 -8.84 -14.16
C GLU A 43 2.89 -8.80 -14.48
N THR A 44 3.57 -9.91 -14.21
CA THR A 44 5.00 -10.08 -14.56
C THR A 44 5.16 -9.97 -16.08
N GLY A 45 6.00 -9.05 -16.56
CA GLY A 45 6.28 -8.86 -17.99
C GLY A 45 5.38 -7.86 -18.69
N ALA A 46 4.29 -7.42 -18.07
CA ALA A 46 3.36 -6.47 -18.69
C ALA A 46 3.99 -5.08 -18.80
N ALA A 47 3.91 -4.46 -19.98
CA ALA A 47 4.32 -3.06 -20.19
C ALA A 47 3.28 -2.06 -19.65
N GLU A 48 2.10 -2.56 -19.26
CA GLU A 48 1.00 -1.77 -18.76
C GLU A 48 0.45 -2.40 -17.47
N LEU A 49 -0.13 -1.55 -16.62
CA LEU A 49 -0.94 -1.94 -15.48
C LEU A 49 -2.29 -1.26 -15.63
N HIS A 50 -3.35 -2.07 -15.50
CA HIS A 50 -4.69 -1.58 -15.29
C HIS A 50 -5.26 -2.28 -14.06
N TYR A 51 -5.63 -1.50 -13.05
CA TYR A 51 -6.21 -2.02 -11.81
C TYR A 51 -7.37 -1.13 -11.38
N GLU A 52 -8.47 -1.75 -10.95
CA GLU A 52 -9.61 -1.04 -10.38
C GLU A 52 -9.86 -1.46 -8.95
N ASP A 53 -10.13 -0.49 -8.09
CA ASP A 53 -10.78 -0.72 -6.81
C ASP A 53 -12.26 -0.30 -6.85
N LYS A 54 -12.85 -0.16 -5.67
CA LYS A 54 -14.26 0.23 -5.49
C LYS A 54 -14.57 1.62 -6.07
N TRP A 55 -13.61 2.54 -6.05
CA TRP A 55 -13.82 3.96 -6.37
C TRP A 55 -12.96 4.46 -7.52
N TYR A 56 -11.79 3.87 -7.73
CA TYR A 56 -10.79 4.40 -8.65
C TYR A 56 -10.30 3.36 -9.66
N SER A 57 -9.99 3.85 -10.85
CA SER A 57 -9.18 3.14 -11.85
C SER A 57 -7.77 3.69 -11.81
N TYR A 58 -6.80 2.78 -11.83
CA TYR A 58 -5.38 3.07 -11.80
C TYR A 58 -4.74 2.49 -13.05
N ASP A 59 -4.22 3.37 -13.90
CA ASP A 59 -3.51 3.01 -15.11
C ASP A 59 -2.03 3.36 -14.94
N ALA A 60 -1.14 2.47 -15.35
CA ALA A 60 0.28 2.79 -15.49
C ALA A 60 0.86 2.22 -16.78
N GLU A 61 1.66 3.01 -17.50
CA GLU A 61 2.40 2.59 -18.68
C GLU A 61 3.91 2.68 -18.37
N PHE A 62 4.64 1.60 -18.65
CA PHE A 62 6.05 1.47 -18.32
C PHE A 62 6.92 1.55 -19.58
N ASP A 63 7.81 2.54 -19.66
CA ASP A 63 8.66 2.78 -20.83
C ASP A 63 9.75 1.70 -21.00
N TYR A 64 10.23 1.16 -19.87
CA TYR A 64 11.21 0.08 -19.88
C TYR A 64 11.09 -0.77 -18.64
N ILE A 65 11.10 -2.09 -18.85
CA ILE A 65 11.22 -3.09 -17.80
C ILE A 65 12.42 -3.98 -18.13
N ARG A 66 13.33 -4.13 -17.17
CA ARG A 66 14.45 -5.05 -17.30
C ARG A 66 13.98 -6.49 -17.50
N PRO A 67 14.45 -7.19 -18.54
CA PRO A 67 14.13 -8.60 -18.74
C PRO A 67 14.52 -9.44 -17.53
N GLY A 68 13.55 -10.14 -16.93
CA GLY A 68 13.76 -11.03 -15.77
C GLY A 68 13.72 -10.36 -14.39
N GLU A 69 13.63 -9.02 -14.32
CA GLU A 69 13.46 -8.26 -13.06
C GLU A 69 12.06 -7.63 -13.01
N ASP A 70 11.01 -8.43 -13.17
CA ASP A 70 9.63 -7.93 -13.28
C ASP A 70 8.87 -7.87 -11.95
N VAL A 71 9.50 -8.29 -10.87
CA VAL A 71 8.81 -8.47 -9.61
C VAL A 71 9.65 -7.84 -8.55
N MET A 72 9.07 -6.85 -7.89
CA MET A 72 9.50 -6.32 -6.60
C MET A 72 9.51 -7.49 -5.59
N LYS A 73 10.47 -8.42 -5.71
CA LYS A 73 10.65 -9.56 -4.79
C LYS A 73 11.08 -9.06 -3.42
N ASN A 74 11.52 -7.80 -3.30
CA ASN A 74 11.75 -7.13 -2.04
C ASN A 74 11.88 -5.61 -2.23
N ILE A 75 11.09 -4.82 -1.50
CA ILE A 75 11.32 -3.36 -1.32
C ILE A 75 12.70 -3.09 -0.69
N ILE A 76 13.26 -4.08 0.01
CA ILE A 76 14.54 -4.00 0.73
C ILE A 76 15.75 -4.04 -0.23
N TYR A 77 15.60 -4.67 -1.41
CA TYR A 77 16.67 -4.78 -2.39
C TYR A 77 16.39 -3.78 -3.51
N GLY A 78 17.10 -2.65 -3.48
CA GLY A 78 17.00 -1.55 -4.45
C GLY A 78 17.50 -1.94 -5.84
N GLN A 79 16.81 -2.87 -6.51
CA GLN A 79 16.95 -3.05 -7.95
C GLN A 79 16.05 -2.02 -8.63
N CYS A 80 16.53 -1.44 -9.73
CA CYS A 80 15.82 -0.44 -10.50
C CYS A 80 15.30 -1.07 -11.80
N PRO A 81 14.17 -1.82 -11.77
CA PRO A 81 13.70 -2.55 -12.93
C PRO A 81 12.95 -1.70 -13.95
N ILE A 82 12.51 -0.50 -13.55
CA ILE A 82 11.64 0.37 -14.34
C ILE A 82 12.32 1.74 -14.48
N ASP A 83 12.60 2.19 -15.70
CA ASP A 83 13.16 3.54 -15.92
C ASP A 83 12.13 4.63 -15.60
N SER A 84 10.97 4.56 -16.24
CA SER A 84 9.87 5.48 -16.00
C SER A 84 8.51 4.81 -16.17
N ALA A 85 7.54 5.34 -15.43
CA ALA A 85 6.13 4.99 -15.54
C ALA A 85 5.29 6.26 -15.63
N GLU A 86 4.39 6.33 -16.62
CA GLU A 86 3.28 7.27 -16.58
C GLU A 86 2.16 6.66 -15.75
N TYR A 87 1.64 7.39 -14.77
CA TYR A 87 0.63 6.92 -13.83
C TYR A 87 -0.57 7.85 -13.81
N LYS A 88 -1.76 7.26 -13.93
CA LYS A 88 -3.03 7.99 -13.99
C LYS A 88 -4.04 7.37 -13.02
N VAL A 89 -4.72 8.23 -12.27
CA VAL A 89 -5.82 7.85 -11.37
C VAL A 89 -7.10 8.52 -11.84
N THR A 90 -8.13 7.72 -12.05
CA THR A 90 -9.44 8.17 -12.52
C THR A 90 -10.51 7.78 -11.51
N ASP A 91 -11.36 8.73 -11.13
CA ASP A 91 -12.55 8.45 -10.33
C ASP A 91 -13.60 7.73 -11.19
N LYS A 92 -14.05 6.54 -10.75
CA LYS A 92 -14.95 5.69 -11.56
C LYS A 92 -16.37 6.22 -11.65
N GLU A 93 -16.80 7.01 -10.67
CA GLU A 93 -18.16 7.53 -10.61
C GLU A 93 -18.34 8.73 -11.56
N SER A 94 -17.38 9.66 -11.51
CA SER A 94 -17.40 10.89 -12.31
C SER A 94 -16.66 10.78 -13.65
N GLY A 95 -15.73 9.83 -13.78
CA GLY A 95 -14.80 9.76 -14.91
C GLY A 95 -13.69 10.81 -14.89
N GLU A 96 -13.58 11.59 -13.80
CA GLU A 96 -12.58 12.64 -13.66
C GLU A 96 -11.18 12.05 -13.44
N VAL A 97 -10.18 12.56 -14.18
CA VAL A 97 -8.78 12.26 -13.92
C VAL A 97 -8.31 13.10 -12.73
N LEU A 98 -8.16 12.45 -11.58
CA LEU A 98 -7.74 13.10 -10.34
C LEU A 98 -6.24 13.35 -10.29
N ARG A 99 -5.47 12.51 -10.99
CA ARG A 99 -4.01 12.56 -10.96
C ARG A 99 -3.41 12.02 -12.23
N MET A 100 -2.33 12.68 -12.67
CA MET A 100 -1.48 12.23 -13.76
C MET A 100 -0.04 12.63 -13.42
N GLU A 101 0.83 11.64 -13.23
CA GLU A 101 2.20 11.83 -12.77
C GLU A 101 3.14 10.91 -13.53
N THR A 102 4.36 11.38 -13.79
CA THR A 102 5.43 10.54 -14.33
C THR A 102 6.39 10.20 -13.19
N PHE A 103 6.54 8.90 -12.91
CA PHE A 103 7.50 8.38 -11.96
C PHE A 103 8.73 7.91 -12.71
N SER A 104 9.84 8.62 -12.58
CA SER A 104 11.14 8.16 -13.07
C SER A 104 12.01 7.65 -11.92
N GLN A 105 12.67 6.52 -12.11
CA GLN A 105 13.83 6.18 -11.30
C GLN A 105 15.06 6.91 -11.85
N ILE A 106 16.16 6.94 -11.08
CA ILE A 106 17.44 7.37 -11.64
C ILE A 106 17.66 6.50 -12.89
N PRO A 107 17.94 7.09 -14.06
CA PRO A 107 18.09 6.36 -15.30
C PRO A 107 18.97 5.14 -15.06
N CYS A 108 18.48 3.96 -15.43
CA CYS A 108 19.24 2.74 -15.22
C CYS A 108 20.30 2.56 -16.31
N ASP A 109 20.14 3.28 -17.43
CA ASP A 109 21.02 3.25 -18.61
C ASP A 109 22.50 3.50 -18.30
N PRO A 110 22.90 4.50 -17.50
CA PRO A 110 24.30 4.71 -17.15
C PRO A 110 24.86 3.55 -16.29
N CYS A 111 24.02 2.95 -15.44
CA CYS A 111 24.40 1.86 -14.53
C CYS A 111 24.43 0.49 -15.24
N HIS A 112 23.68 0.33 -16.33
CA HIS A 112 23.43 -0.98 -16.92
C HIS A 112 23.64 -1.07 -18.43
N ARG A 113 24.20 0.00 -19.03
CA ARG A 113 24.64 0.05 -20.43
C ARG A 113 23.58 -0.54 -21.38
N ARG A 114 22.54 0.26 -21.64
CA ARG A 114 21.84 0.14 -22.92
C ARG A 114 22.82 0.38 -24.07
#